data_AF-A0A7W9Z1M7-F1
#
_entry.id   AF-A0A7W9Z1M7-F1
#
_cell.length_a   1.000
_cell.length_b   1.000
_cell.length_c   1.000
_cell.angle_alpha   90.00
_cell.angle_beta   90.00
_cell.angle_gamma   90.00
#
_symmetry.space_group_name_H-M   'P 1'
#
loop_
_entity.id
_entity.type
_entity.pdbx_description
1 polymer ?
#
loop_
_entity_poly.entity_id
_entity_poly.type
_entity_poly.pdbx_seq_one_letter_code
_entity_poly.pdbx_strand_id
1 'polypeptide(L)'
;MDEGSIVSIQTITEAVDPQWEIGLLMAFAVGFIVYRLLTHIVERPRVSQPHTSAIDRHFRNVFAIMDEPRRQSLVSYYMQKYECGREQAMRHAIDDRERDQRRYS
;
A
#
# COMPACT_ATOMS: atom_id res chain seq x y z
N MET A 1 -42.11 43.73 -44.80
CA MET A 1 -42.48 42.50 -45.53
C MET A 1 -41.27 41.61 -45.42
N ASP A 2 -41.31 40.92 -44.30
CA ASP A 2 -40.30 40.13 -43.65
C ASP A 2 -40.35 38.73 -44.22
N GLU A 3 -39.24 38.24 -44.76
CA GLU A 3 -39.01 36.79 -44.85
C GLU A 3 -37.56 36.53 -44.42
N GLY A 4 -37.33 36.80 -43.13
CA GLY A 4 -36.17 36.33 -42.42
C GLY A 4 -36.29 34.83 -42.14
N SER A 5 -35.25 34.09 -42.55
CA SER A 5 -34.63 33.01 -41.80
C SER A 5 -35.55 31.97 -41.15
N ILE A 6 -35.66 30.79 -41.77
CA ILE A 6 -35.52 29.53 -41.01
C ILE A 6 -34.84 28.48 -41.93
N VAL A 7 -33.51 28.59 -42.10
CA VAL A 7 -32.73 27.40 -42.46
C VAL A 7 -32.79 26.51 -41.22
N SER A 8 -33.69 25.53 -41.28
CA SER A 8 -33.78 24.46 -40.30
C SER A 8 -32.50 23.65 -40.39
N ILE A 9 -31.48 24.08 -39.65
CA ILE A 9 -30.34 23.25 -39.32
C ILE A 9 -30.92 22.19 -38.40
N GLN A 10 -31.37 21.07 -38.99
CA GLN A 10 -31.59 19.84 -38.25
C GLN A 10 -30.24 19.46 -37.67
N THR A 11 -29.99 19.90 -36.45
CA THR A 11 -28.96 19.38 -35.59
C THR A 11 -29.31 17.90 -35.42
N ILE A 12 -28.68 17.05 -36.22
CA ILE A 12 -28.59 15.62 -35.96
C ILE A 12 -27.73 15.53 -34.70
N THR A 13 -28.33 15.80 -33.54
CA THR A 13 -27.84 15.24 -32.29
C THR A 13 -28.11 13.76 -32.44
N GLU A 14 -27.14 13.04 -33.00
CA GLU A 14 -27.04 11.60 -32.78
C GLU A 14 -27.22 11.43 -31.29
N ALA A 15 -28.31 10.76 -30.89
CA ALA A 15 -28.47 10.26 -29.55
C ALA A 15 -27.34 9.24 -29.37
N VAL A 16 -26.16 9.74 -29.03
CA VAL A 16 -25.06 8.93 -28.51
C VAL A 16 -25.62 8.40 -27.21
N ASP A 17 -26.22 7.20 -27.26
CA ASP A 17 -26.77 6.51 -26.09
C ASP A 17 -25.66 6.44 -25.03
N PRO A 18 -25.68 7.29 -23.99
CA PRO A 18 -24.56 7.42 -23.07
C PRO A 18 -24.55 6.26 -22.06
N GLN A 19 -25.44 5.28 -22.22
CA GLN A 19 -25.62 4.15 -21.31
C GLN A 19 -24.38 3.25 -21.24
N TRP A 20 -23.70 3.02 -22.36
CA TRP A 20 -22.53 2.15 -22.38
C TRP A 20 -21.28 2.85 -21.82
N GLU A 21 -21.16 4.16 -22.01
CA GLU A 21 -20.06 4.96 -21.45
C GLU A 21 -20.14 5.03 -19.92
N ILE A 22 -21.35 5.25 -19.38
CA ILE A 22 -21.59 5.24 -17.94
C ILE A 22 -21.30 3.84 -17.36
N GLY A 23 -21.70 2.78 -18.08
CA GLY A 23 -21.40 1.39 -17.69
C GLY A 23 -19.91 1.11 -17.59
N LEU A 24 -19.11 1.58 -18.55
CA LEU A 24 -17.65 1.43 -18.54
C LEU A 24 -17.02 2.19 -17.38
N LEU A 25 -17.40 3.45 -17.17
CA LEU A 25 -16.87 4.25 -16.06
C LEU A 25 -17.15 3.61 -14.70
N MET A 26 -18.36 3.07 -14.51
CA MET A 26 -18.71 2.36 -13.28
C MET A 26 -17.93 1.06 -13.11
N ALA A 27 -17.75 0.28 -14.18
CA ALA A 27 -16.94 -0.94 -14.16
C ALA A 27 -15.47 -0.64 -13.80
N PHE A 28 -14.90 0.42 -14.37
CA PHE A 28 -13.54 0.87 -14.03
C PHE A 28 -13.44 1.37 -12.59
N ALA A 29 -14.41 2.15 -12.11
CA ALA A 29 -14.41 2.66 -10.74
C ALA A 29 -14.46 1.51 -9.72
N VAL A 30 -15.38 0.55 -9.91
CA VAL A 30 -15.51 -0.62 -9.05
C VAL A 30 -14.26 -1.51 -9.15
N GLY A 31 -13.78 -1.76 -10.37
CA GLY A 31 -12.54 -2.52 -10.60
C GLY A 31 -11.32 -1.87 -9.95
N PHE A 32 -11.20 -0.54 -10.01
CA PHE A 32 -10.12 0.22 -9.39
C PHE A 32 -10.18 0.17 -7.86
N ILE A 33 -11.38 0.28 -7.28
CA ILE A 33 -11.58 0.16 -5.83
C ILE A 33 -11.23 -1.25 -5.35
N VAL A 34 -11.73 -2.29 -6.03
CA VAL A 34 -11.40 -3.70 -5.71
C VAL A 34 -9.91 -3.96 -5.90
N TYR A 35 -9.30 -3.46 -6.97
CA TYR A 35 -7.86 -3.56 -7.20
C TYR A 35 -7.07 -2.84 -6.10
N ARG A 36 -7.48 -1.63 -5.68
CA ARG A 36 -6.87 -0.89 -4.56
C ARG A 36 -7.00 -1.65 -3.26
N LEU A 37 -8.16 -2.23 -2.96
CA LEU A 37 -8.37 -3.05 -1.76
C LEU A 37 -7.52 -4.32 -1.80
N LEU A 38 -7.51 -5.02 -2.93
CA LEU A 38 -6.68 -6.21 -3.12
C LEU A 38 -5.21 -5.87 -3.04
N THR A 39 -4.74 -4.79 -3.66
CA THR A 39 -3.34 -4.36 -3.54
C THR A 39 -3.02 -3.92 -2.12
N HIS A 40 -3.90 -3.21 -1.41
CA HIS A 40 -3.65 -2.83 -0.01
C HIS A 40 -3.68 -4.03 0.96
N ILE A 41 -4.37 -5.12 0.61
CA ILE A 41 -4.40 -6.38 1.38
C ILE A 41 -3.25 -7.32 0.98
N VAL A 42 -2.85 -7.32 -0.30
CA VAL A 42 -1.78 -8.16 -0.89
C VAL A 42 -0.41 -7.48 -0.81
N GLU A 43 -0.36 -6.17 -0.58
CA GLU A 43 0.78 -5.45 0.00
C GLU A 43 0.94 -5.79 1.49
N ARG A 44 0.74 -7.06 1.85
CA ARG A 44 1.64 -7.67 2.82
C ARG A 44 3.05 -7.43 2.27
N PRO A 45 3.92 -6.77 3.05
CA PRO A 45 5.14 -6.17 2.55
C PRO A 45 5.89 -7.20 1.71
N ARG A 46 6.00 -6.92 0.40
CA ARG A 46 6.94 -7.61 -0.48
C ARG A 46 8.23 -7.70 0.32
N VAL A 47 8.59 -8.93 0.64
CA VAL A 47 9.86 -9.33 1.25
C VAL A 47 10.93 -8.48 0.59
N SER A 48 11.31 -7.39 1.27
CA SER A 48 12.30 -6.47 0.76
C SER A 48 13.55 -7.31 0.62
N GLN A 49 14.04 -7.41 -0.61
CA GLN A 49 15.20 -8.21 -0.98
C GLN A 49 16.35 -7.97 0.01
N PRO A 50 17.13 -9.01 0.34
CA PRO A 50 18.14 -8.95 1.37
C PRO A 50 19.38 -8.21 0.86
N HIS A 51 19.28 -6.88 0.74
CA HIS A 51 20.45 -6.09 1.07
C HIS A 51 20.66 -6.33 2.55
N THR A 52 21.65 -7.16 2.87
CA THR A 52 22.12 -7.46 4.22
C THR A 52 22.64 -6.15 4.83
N SER A 53 21.73 -5.28 5.24
CA SER A 53 22.11 -4.04 5.89
C SER A 53 22.76 -4.39 7.22
N ALA A 54 23.73 -3.58 7.65
CA ALA A 54 24.46 -3.83 8.89
C ALA A 54 23.51 -4.01 10.09
N ILE A 55 22.31 -3.42 10.01
CA ILE A 55 21.23 -3.52 10.99
C ILE A 55 20.66 -4.95 11.05
N ASP A 56 20.46 -5.63 9.92
CA ASP A 56 19.97 -7.01 9.91
C ASP A 56 20.96 -7.96 10.60
N ARG A 57 22.27 -7.81 10.32
CA ARG A 57 23.32 -8.59 11.00
C ARG A 57 23.33 -8.30 12.50
N HIS A 58 23.23 -7.04 12.89
CA HIS A 58 23.22 -6.65 14.30
C HIS A 58 21.98 -7.18 15.02
N PHE A 59 20.80 -7.04 14.41
CA PHE A 59 19.53 -7.59 14.91
C PHE A 59 19.62 -9.11 15.11
N ARG A 60 20.12 -9.85 14.11
CA ARG A 60 20.30 -11.31 14.21
C ARG A 60 21.27 -11.70 15.32
N ASN A 61 22.28 -10.87 15.60
CA ASN A 61 23.23 -11.12 16.69
C ASN A 61 22.59 -10.85 18.07
N VAL A 62 21.91 -9.71 18.24
CA VAL A 62 21.22 -9.35 19.50
C VAL A 62 20.12 -10.37 19.84
N PHE A 63 19.42 -10.86 18.82
CA PHE A 63 18.39 -11.89 18.94
C PHE A 63 18.88 -13.26 18.47
N ALA A 64 20.17 -13.56 18.64
CA ALA A 64 20.75 -14.86 18.23
C ALA A 64 20.12 -16.04 18.97
N ILE A 65 19.64 -15.81 20.19
CA ILE A 65 18.96 -16.81 21.04
C ILE A 65 17.58 -17.19 20.49
N MET A 66 16.99 -16.37 19.61
CA MET A 66 15.68 -16.62 19.02
C MET A 66 15.80 -17.31 17.66
N ASP A 67 14.87 -18.23 17.38
CA ASP A 67 14.71 -18.83 16.07
C ASP A 67 14.34 -17.78 15.01
N GLU A 68 14.75 -18.03 13.77
CA GLU A 68 14.46 -17.16 12.62
C GLU A 68 12.97 -16.81 12.44
N PRO A 69 12.00 -17.74 12.51
CA PRO A 69 10.58 -17.39 12.41
C PRO A 69 10.12 -16.46 13.55
N ARG A 70 10.68 -16.64 14.74
CA ARG A 70 10.35 -15.82 15.91
C ARG A 70 10.93 -14.41 15.78
N ARG A 71 12.14 -14.30 15.21
CA ARG A 71 12.76 -13.01 14.85
C ARG A 71 11.93 -12.25 13.82
N GLN A 72 11.44 -12.91 12.78
CA GLN A 72 10.60 -12.28 11.76
C GLN A 72 9.26 -11.80 12.33
N SER A 73 8.65 -12.61 13.20
CA SER A 73 7.44 -12.21 13.92
C SER A 73 7.68 -10.95 14.76
N LEU A 74 8.82 -10.86 15.45
CA LEU A 74 9.18 -9.68 16.23
C LEU A 74 9.33 -8.43 15.35
N VAL A 75 9.99 -8.54 14.19
CA VAL A 75 10.07 -7.43 13.23
C VAL A 75 8.69 -7.00 12.75
N SER A 76 7.81 -7.96 12.42
CA SER A 76 6.44 -7.63 11.99
C SER A 76 5.62 -6.92 13.08
N TYR A 77 5.81 -7.28 14.34
CA TYR A 77 5.19 -6.60 15.48
C TYR A 77 5.64 -5.13 15.58
N TYR A 78 6.94 -4.87 15.49
CA TYR A 78 7.47 -3.50 15.53
C TYR A 78 7.08 -2.68 14.29
N MET A 79 7.01 -3.30 13.11
CA MET A 79 6.49 -2.65 11.91
C MET A 79 5.04 -2.19 12.10
N GLN A 80 4.19 -3.04 12.69
CA GLN A 80 2.80 -2.70 12.96
C GLN A 80 2.65 -1.66 14.08
N LYS A 81 3.43 -1.79 15.16
CA LYS A 81 3.36 -0.91 16.32
C LYS A 81 3.78 0.54 16.01
N TYR A 82 4.77 0.72 15.14
CA TYR A 82 5.35 2.02 14.81
C TYR A 82 5.05 2.47 13.37
N GLU A 83 4.21 1.73 12.64
CA GLU A 83 3.86 1.99 11.23
C GLU A 83 5.08 2.29 10.35
N CYS A 84 6.17 1.53 10.57
CA CYS A 84 7.49 1.82 10.01
C CYS A 84 8.02 0.70 9.11
N GLY A 85 9.04 1.03 8.32
CA GLY A 85 9.73 0.07 7.47
C GLY A 85 10.54 -0.96 8.28
N ARG A 86 10.86 -2.10 7.66
CA ARG A 86 11.56 -3.24 8.29
C ARG A 86 12.85 -2.83 9.02
N GLU A 87 13.66 -1.97 8.43
CA GLU A 87 14.92 -1.53 9.06
C GLU A 87 14.70 -0.66 10.30
N GLN A 88 13.71 0.23 10.28
CA GLN A 88 13.35 1.03 11.44
C GLN A 88 12.76 0.15 12.54
N ALA A 89 11.94 -0.82 12.18
CA ALA A 89 11.42 -1.81 13.11
C ALA A 89 12.55 -2.62 13.79
N MET A 90 13.57 -3.02 13.04
CA MET A 90 14.75 -3.70 13.60
C MET A 90 15.53 -2.80 14.57
N ARG A 91 15.70 -1.50 14.26
CA ARG A 91 16.31 -0.54 15.20
C ARG A 91 15.50 -0.40 16.48
N HIS A 92 14.17 -0.22 16.38
CA HIS A 92 13.31 -0.12 17.55
C HIS A 92 13.39 -1.36 18.45
N ALA A 93 13.44 -2.55 17.85
CA ALA A 93 13.59 -3.78 18.60
C ALA A 93 14.95 -3.87 19.34
N ILE A 94 16.04 -3.42 18.69
CA ILE A 94 17.38 -3.38 19.32
C ILE A 94 17.40 -2.37 20.47
N ASP A 95 16.88 -1.16 20.24
CA ASP A 95 16.86 -0.07 21.23
C ASP A 95 16.05 -0.45 22.48
N ASP A 96 14.91 -1.15 22.29
CA ASP A 96 14.10 -1.65 23.40
C ASP A 96 14.86 -2.72 24.19
N ARG A 97 15.54 -3.65 23.50
CA ARG A 97 16.37 -4.68 24.15
C ARG A 97 17.53 -4.07 24.95
N GLU A 98 18.19 -3.05 24.41
CA GLU A 98 19.28 -2.33 25.09
C GLU A 98 18.77 -1.55 26.30
N ARG A 99 17.57 -0.93 26.19
CA ARG A 99 16.90 -0.30 27.34
C ARG A 99 16.60 -1.31 28.45
N ASP A 100 16.10 -2.48 28.11
CA ASP A 100 15.83 -3.53 29.09
C ASP A 100 17.13 -4.01 29.75
N GLN A 101 18.20 -4.21 28.98
CA GLN A 101 19.51 -4.58 29.54
C GLN A 101 20.03 -3.54 30.54
N ARG A 102 19.92 -2.24 30.23
CA ARG A 102 20.31 -1.15 31.14
C ARG A 102 19.48 -1.09 32.42
N ARG A 103 18.23 -1.57 32.40
CA ARG A 103 17.36 -1.57 33.58
C ARG A 103 17.70 -2.70 34.56
N TYR A 104 18.25 -3.81 34.06
CA TYR A 104 18.54 -5.01 34.85
C TYR A 104 20.04 -5.30 35.02
N SER A 105 20.92 -4.40 34.57
CA SER A 105 22.35 -4.40 34.87
C SER A 105 22.64 -3.66 36.17
#